data_AF-A0A7R9MU57-F1
#
_entry.id   AF-A0A7R9MU57-F1
#
_cell.length_a   1.000
_cell.length_b   1.000
_cell.length_c   1.000
_cell.angle_alpha   90.00
_cell.angle_beta   90.00
_cell.angle_gamma   90.00
#
_symmetry.space_group_name_H-M   'P 1'
#
loop_
_entity.id
_entity.type
_entity.pdbx_description
1 polymer ?
#
loop_
_entity_poly.entity_id
_entity_poly.type
_entity_poly.pdbx_seq_one_letter_code
_entity_poly.pdbx_strand_id
1 'polypeptide(L)'
;MMTALSPQRQCSICRQANDEFQIVANSWRYSPQFSSKLFFGLIDYDEGSDIFQSLQLNSAPVFLYFSEKGKPKTPEQMDIQRVGFGADTIARWIAERTDIQIRVIRPPNYSGTLALLILFALIGALLYMRRNNLDFLYNRTSWGLAALVGSGGTYHSSRFIHLLLLKYN
;
A
#
# COMPACT_ATOMS: atom_id res chain seq x y z
N MET A 1 12.01 -10.89 -9.60
CA MET A 1 10.94 -10.14 -10.28
C MET A 1 11.56 -9.38 -11.44
N MET A 2 10.96 -9.52 -12.62
CA MET A 2 11.30 -8.75 -13.82
C MET A 2 10.32 -7.60 -13.93
N THR A 3 10.80 -6.37 -14.06
CA THR A 3 9.95 -5.16 -14.03
C THR A 3 10.41 -4.10 -15.02
N ALA A 4 9.60 -3.05 -15.18
CA ALA A 4 9.91 -1.86 -15.98
C ALA A 4 9.39 -0.62 -15.24
N LEU A 5 10.12 -0.19 -14.23
CA LEU A 5 9.80 0.93 -13.33
C LEU A 5 10.21 2.29 -13.89
N SER A 6 11.11 2.30 -14.88
CA SER A 6 11.55 3.51 -15.55
C SER A 6 10.37 4.41 -15.96
N PRO A 7 10.39 5.72 -15.62
CA PRO A 7 9.30 6.64 -15.95
C PRO A 7 8.97 6.70 -17.44
N GLN A 8 9.95 6.41 -18.30
CA GLN A 8 9.80 6.40 -19.76
C GLN A 8 8.83 5.30 -20.22
N ARG A 9 8.69 4.20 -19.47
CA ARG A 9 7.84 3.05 -19.81
C ARG A 9 6.40 3.18 -19.32
N GLN A 10 6.11 4.14 -18.43
CA GLN A 10 4.77 4.44 -17.89
C GLN A 10 3.98 3.23 -17.37
N CYS A 11 4.66 2.18 -16.87
CA CYS A 11 4.02 0.97 -16.39
C CYS A 11 3.44 1.15 -14.98
N SER A 12 2.13 1.40 -14.88
CA SER A 12 1.43 1.57 -13.59
C SER A 12 1.37 0.27 -12.78
N ILE A 13 1.13 -0.87 -13.46
CA ILE A 13 1.05 -2.20 -12.84
C ILE A 13 2.40 -2.61 -12.26
N CYS A 14 3.51 -2.27 -12.93
CA CYS A 14 4.87 -2.56 -12.46
C CYS A 14 5.16 -1.88 -11.12
N ARG A 15 4.67 -0.64 -10.92
CA ARG A 15 4.82 0.08 -9.64
C ARG A 15 4.05 -0.62 -8.52
N GLN A 16 2.79 -0.95 -8.76
CA GLN A 16 1.96 -1.64 -7.76
C GLN A 16 2.52 -3.03 -7.41
N ALA A 17 2.95 -3.80 -8.40
CA ALA A 17 3.57 -5.11 -8.18
C ALA A 17 4.92 -5.00 -7.45
N ASN A 18 5.70 -3.96 -7.73
CA ASN A 18 6.93 -3.68 -6.99
C ASN A 18 6.64 -3.38 -5.51
N ASP A 19 5.64 -2.57 -5.20
CA ASP A 19 5.28 -2.26 -3.81
C ASP A 19 4.92 -3.53 -3.03
N GLU A 20 4.11 -4.41 -3.61
CA GLU A 20 3.76 -5.71 -3.01
C GLU A 20 4.96 -6.65 -2.89
N PHE A 21 5.85 -6.68 -3.90
CA PHE A 21 7.08 -7.48 -3.86
C PHE A 21 8.02 -7.03 -2.75
N GLN A 22 8.18 -5.71 -2.56
CA GLN A 22 8.98 -5.15 -1.48
C GLN A 22 8.42 -5.51 -0.10
N ILE A 23 7.09 -5.52 0.06
CA ILE A 23 6.46 -5.95 1.30
C ILE A 23 6.84 -7.40 1.63
N VAL A 24 6.75 -8.32 0.66
CA VAL A 24 7.12 -9.74 0.89
C VAL A 24 8.60 -9.89 1.18
N ALA A 25 9.46 -9.22 0.41
CA ALA A 25 10.91 -9.30 0.58
C ALA A 25 11.34 -8.79 1.97
N ASN A 26 10.77 -7.66 2.42
CA ASN A 26 11.02 -7.13 3.76
C ASN A 26 10.44 -8.05 4.84
N SER A 27 9.24 -8.57 4.65
CA SER A 27 8.63 -9.53 5.57
C SER A 27 9.49 -10.78 5.76
N TRP A 28 10.11 -11.28 4.68
CA TRP A 28 11.09 -12.37 4.76
C TRP A 28 12.35 -11.97 5.53
N ARG A 29 12.92 -10.80 5.23
CA ARG A 29 14.13 -10.29 5.89
C ARG A 29 13.97 -10.16 7.41
N TYR A 30 12.79 -9.77 7.88
CA TYR A 30 12.49 -9.61 9.31
C TYR A 30 11.81 -10.85 9.93
N SER A 31 11.63 -11.92 9.17
CA SER A 31 11.02 -13.15 9.68
C SER A 31 11.99 -13.91 10.60
N PRO A 32 11.50 -14.52 11.70
CA PRO A 32 12.33 -15.40 12.53
C PRO A 32 12.81 -16.67 11.78
N GLN A 33 12.17 -17.02 10.65
CA GLN A 33 12.54 -18.16 9.81
C GLN A 33 13.56 -17.80 8.72
N PHE A 34 14.11 -16.57 8.74
CA PHE A 34 15.03 -16.09 7.73
C PHE A 34 16.23 -17.05 7.56
N SER A 35 16.53 -17.38 6.30
CA SER A 35 17.58 -18.33 5.92
C SER A 35 18.21 -17.92 4.60
N SER A 36 19.48 -18.31 4.38
CA SER A 36 20.22 -18.10 3.13
C SER A 36 19.83 -19.07 2.01
N LYS A 37 18.63 -19.67 2.08
CA LYS A 37 18.07 -20.57 1.06
C LYS A 37 17.11 -19.87 0.10
N LEU A 38 16.65 -18.66 0.45
CA LEU A 38 15.70 -17.91 -0.35
C LEU A 38 16.18 -16.47 -0.49
N PHE A 39 16.36 -16.05 -1.74
CA PHE A 39 16.77 -14.70 -2.09
C PHE A 39 15.74 -14.06 -3.02
N PHE A 40 15.54 -12.76 -2.81
CA PHE A 40 14.68 -11.94 -3.64
C PHE A 40 15.57 -11.06 -4.52
N GLY A 41 15.37 -11.17 -5.84
CA GLY A 41 16.05 -10.33 -6.82
C GLY A 41 15.03 -9.55 -7.65
N LEU A 42 15.38 -8.33 -8.04
CA LEU A 42 14.61 -7.47 -8.93
C LEU A 42 15.53 -6.99 -10.05
N ILE A 43 15.05 -7.03 -11.29
CA ILE A 43 15.77 -6.55 -12.46
C ILE A 43 14.81 -5.68 -13.28
N ASP A 44 15.25 -4.47 -13.61
CA ASP A 44 14.53 -3.57 -14.50
C ASP A 44 14.90 -3.84 -15.97
N TYR A 45 13.93 -3.70 -16.87
CA TYR A 45 14.14 -3.86 -18.31
C TYR A 45 15.20 -2.91 -18.86
N ASP A 46 15.24 -1.66 -18.41
CA ASP A 46 16.20 -0.68 -18.94
C ASP A 46 17.64 -0.95 -18.44
N GLU A 47 17.81 -1.70 -17.34
CA GLU A 47 19.12 -2.12 -16.81
C GLU A 47 19.59 -3.47 -17.38
N GLY A 48 18.67 -4.38 -17.69
CA GLY A 48 18.96 -5.78 -18.04
C GLY A 48 18.17 -6.29 -19.25
N SER A 49 18.02 -5.48 -20.30
CA SER A 49 17.22 -5.82 -21.48
C SER A 49 17.65 -7.11 -22.19
N ASP A 50 18.93 -7.47 -22.09
CA ASP A 50 19.52 -8.72 -22.58
C ASP A 50 18.97 -9.96 -21.83
N ILE A 51 18.80 -9.85 -20.51
CA ILE A 51 18.24 -10.91 -19.68
C ILE A 51 16.78 -11.18 -20.08
N PHE A 52 16.00 -10.14 -20.33
CA PHE A 52 14.62 -10.27 -20.81
C PHE A 52 14.55 -10.99 -22.16
N GLN A 53 15.47 -10.68 -23.08
CA GLN A 53 15.55 -11.36 -24.37
C GLN A 53 15.94 -12.83 -24.21
N SER A 54 16.93 -13.14 -23.38
CA SER A 54 17.38 -14.53 -23.13
C SER A 54 16.28 -15.40 -22.50
N LEU A 55 15.41 -14.80 -21.68
CA LEU A 55 14.27 -15.46 -21.04
C LEU A 55 12.98 -15.37 -21.87
N GLN A 56 13.04 -14.77 -23.07
CA GLN A 56 11.91 -14.59 -23.99
C GLN A 56 10.71 -13.88 -23.35
N LEU A 57 11.00 -12.88 -22.49
CA LEU A 57 9.98 -12.09 -21.81
C LEU A 57 9.64 -10.84 -22.63
N ASN A 58 8.40 -10.79 -23.10
CA ASN A 58 7.88 -9.67 -23.90
C ASN A 58 7.02 -8.68 -23.09
N SER A 59 6.80 -8.95 -21.80
CA SER A 59 5.95 -8.16 -20.92
C SER A 59 6.53 -8.07 -19.51
N ALA A 60 6.07 -7.07 -18.76
CA ALA A 60 6.38 -6.84 -17.36
C ALA A 60 5.10 -6.42 -16.61
N PRO A 61 4.99 -6.68 -15.30
CA PRO A 61 5.93 -7.41 -14.43
C PRO A 61 5.82 -8.93 -14.59
N VAL A 62 6.91 -9.66 -14.32
CA VAL A 62 6.92 -11.15 -14.29
C VAL A 62 7.64 -11.64 -13.04
N PHE A 63 7.03 -12.57 -12.31
CA PHE A 63 7.66 -13.25 -11.18
C PHE A 63 8.18 -14.60 -11.61
N LEU A 64 9.46 -14.83 -11.36
CA LEU A 64 10.20 -16.02 -11.74
C LEU A 64 10.79 -16.68 -10.50
N TYR A 65 10.66 -17.99 -10.42
CA TYR A 65 11.32 -18.81 -9.41
C TYR A 65 12.36 -19.71 -10.07
N PHE A 66 13.57 -19.67 -9.53
CA PHE A 66 14.69 -20.50 -9.95
C PHE A 66 14.94 -21.56 -8.86
N SER A 67 14.67 -22.83 -9.18
CA SER A 67 14.87 -23.94 -8.24
C SER A 67 16.36 -24.31 -8.12
N GLU A 68 16.80 -24.61 -6.90
CA GLU A 68 18.15 -25.17 -6.64
C GLU A 68 18.28 -26.63 -7.11
N LYS A 69 17.17 -27.35 -7.21
CA LYS A 69 17.12 -28.80 -7.46
C LYS A 69 16.72 -29.10 -8.90
N GLY A 70 17.65 -28.99 -9.85
CA GLY A 70 17.42 -29.44 -11.22
C GLY A 70 18.35 -28.85 -12.27
N LYS A 71 18.32 -29.42 -13.50
CA LYS A 71 18.99 -28.84 -14.67
C LYS A 71 18.49 -27.39 -14.87
N PRO A 72 19.33 -26.44 -15.31
CA PRO A 72 18.93 -25.07 -15.57
C PRO A 72 17.94 -25.06 -16.75
N LYS A 73 16.65 -25.21 -16.41
CA LYS A 73 15.55 -25.30 -17.37
C LYS A 73 14.48 -24.37 -16.87
N THR A 74 14.17 -23.40 -17.72
CA THR A 74 13.05 -22.45 -17.71
C THR A 74 12.53 -22.09 -16.31
N PRO A 75 12.82 -20.88 -15.80
CA PRO A 75 12.27 -20.46 -14.51
C PRO A 75 10.75 -20.59 -14.49
N GLU A 76 10.23 -21.06 -13.37
CA GLU A 76 8.79 -21.17 -13.20
C GLU A 76 8.19 -19.77 -13.07
N GLN A 77 7.23 -19.45 -13.94
CA GLN A 77 6.59 -18.15 -13.97
C GLN A 77 5.30 -18.18 -13.16
N MET A 78 5.08 -17.17 -12.33
CA MET A 78 3.80 -16.97 -11.66
C MET A 78 2.78 -16.36 -12.62
N ASP A 79 1.59 -16.96 -12.70
CA ASP A 79 0.46 -16.43 -13.46
C ASP A 79 -0.24 -15.29 -12.68
N ILE A 80 0.20 -14.06 -12.95
CA ILE A 80 -0.30 -12.85 -12.28
C ILE A 80 -1.75 -12.55 -12.69
N GLN A 81 -2.15 -12.87 -13.92
CA GLN A 81 -3.48 -12.59 -14.45
C GLN A 81 -4.56 -13.38 -13.71
N ARG A 82 -4.25 -14.62 -13.32
CA ARG A 82 -5.21 -15.49 -12.63
C ARG A 82 -5.19 -15.33 -11.10
N VAL A 83 -4.02 -15.18 -10.49
CA VAL A 83 -3.89 -15.22 -9.01
C VAL A 83 -3.73 -13.83 -8.40
N GLY A 84 -3.31 -12.84 -9.19
CA GLY A 84 -2.97 -11.50 -8.75
C GLY A 84 -1.54 -11.39 -8.19
N PHE A 85 -1.14 -10.17 -7.86
CA PHE A 85 0.21 -9.81 -7.39
C PHE A 85 0.25 -9.31 -5.94
N GLY A 86 -0.78 -9.61 -5.14
CA GLY A 86 -0.78 -9.24 -3.72
C GLY A 86 0.32 -9.96 -2.93
N ALA A 87 0.87 -9.30 -1.92
CA ALA A 87 1.97 -9.84 -1.11
C ALA A 87 1.62 -11.21 -0.49
N ASP A 88 0.40 -11.37 0.02
CA ASP A 88 -0.09 -12.64 0.57
C ASP A 88 -0.16 -13.77 -0.47
N THR A 89 -0.43 -13.42 -1.72
CA THR A 89 -0.47 -14.36 -2.85
C THR A 89 0.94 -14.77 -3.25
N ILE A 90 1.85 -13.80 -3.39
CA ILE A 90 3.26 -14.06 -3.71
C ILE A 90 3.89 -14.94 -2.63
N ALA A 91 3.65 -14.65 -1.36
CA ALA A 91 4.14 -15.45 -0.24
C ALA A 91 3.63 -16.90 -0.27
N ARG A 92 2.34 -17.10 -0.58
CA ARG A 92 1.75 -18.44 -0.77
C ARG A 92 2.35 -19.18 -1.96
N TRP A 93 2.50 -18.50 -3.10
CA TRP A 93 3.12 -19.07 -4.28
C TRP A 93 4.55 -19.53 -3.99
N ILE A 94 5.36 -18.73 -3.28
CA ILE A 94 6.72 -19.11 -2.85
C ILE A 94 6.69 -20.30 -1.88
N ALA A 95 5.77 -20.29 -0.91
CA ALA A 95 5.64 -21.36 0.08
C ALA A 95 5.33 -22.71 -0.57
N GLU A 96 4.48 -22.74 -1.59
CA GLU A 96 4.18 -23.96 -2.36
C GLU A 96 5.40 -24.55 -3.08
N ARG A 97 6.41 -23.73 -3.45
CA ARG A 97 7.62 -24.20 -4.16
C ARG A 97 8.81 -24.47 -3.24
N THR A 98 8.94 -23.68 -2.18
CA THR A 98 10.12 -23.69 -1.30
C THR A 98 9.86 -24.34 0.06
N ASP A 99 8.61 -24.64 0.40
CA ASP A 99 8.14 -25.07 1.73
C ASP A 99 8.42 -24.03 2.84
N ILE A 100 8.83 -22.82 2.47
CA ILE A 100 9.10 -21.71 3.39
C ILE A 100 7.86 -20.82 3.48
N GLN A 101 7.23 -20.79 4.65
CA GLN A 101 6.05 -19.96 4.89
C GLN A 101 6.44 -18.53 5.32
N ILE A 102 6.23 -17.55 4.45
CA ILE A 102 6.49 -16.14 4.76
C ILE A 102 5.24 -15.51 5.34
N ARG A 103 5.33 -15.00 6.58
CA ARG A 103 4.27 -14.19 7.19
C ARG A 103 4.40 -12.75 6.71
N VAL A 104 3.45 -12.30 5.90
CA VAL A 104 3.44 -10.95 5.33
C VAL A 104 3.05 -9.93 6.40
N ILE A 105 3.90 -8.93 6.62
CA ILE A 105 3.65 -7.80 7.51
C ILE A 105 3.61 -6.54 6.65
N ARG A 106 2.43 -5.91 6.57
CA ARG A 106 2.26 -4.67 5.81
C ARG A 106 2.77 -3.49 6.64
N PRO A 107 3.62 -2.60 6.08
CA PRO A 107 4.08 -1.43 6.80
C PRO A 107 2.89 -0.52 7.17
N PRO A 108 2.86 0.04 8.39
CA PRO A 108 1.80 0.96 8.78
C PRO A 108 1.82 2.22 7.91
N ASN A 109 0.68 2.54 7.30
CA ASN A 109 0.52 3.76 6.50
C ASN A 109 0.49 5.00 7.42
N TYR A 110 1.61 5.71 7.52
CA TYR A 110 1.72 6.95 8.33
C TYR A 110 1.02 8.16 7.72
N SER A 111 0.52 8.06 6.49
CA SER A 111 -0.20 9.14 5.80
C SER A 111 -1.41 9.64 6.59
N GLY A 112 -2.18 8.73 7.18
CA GLY A 112 -3.35 9.09 8.00
C GLY A 112 -2.97 9.86 9.27
N THR A 113 -1.94 9.39 10.00
CA THR A 113 -1.45 10.06 11.20
C THR A 113 -0.86 11.42 10.89
N LEU A 114 -0.07 11.54 9.81
CA LEU A 114 0.52 12.80 9.38
C LEU A 114 -0.55 13.80 8.95
N ALA A 115 -1.56 13.36 8.20
CA ALA A 115 -2.69 14.21 7.80
C ALA A 115 -3.46 14.74 9.02
N LEU A 116 -3.70 13.90 10.03
CA LEU A 116 -4.32 14.32 11.29
C LEU A 116 -3.47 15.35 12.04
N LEU A 117 -2.15 15.13 12.13
CA LEU A 117 -1.24 16.09 12.77
C LEU A 117 -1.27 17.45 12.06
N ILE A 118 -1.24 17.46 10.73
CA ILE A 118 -1.34 18.68 9.93
C ILE A 118 -2.69 19.37 10.16
N LEU A 119 -3.79 18.61 10.20
CA LEU A 119 -5.12 19.16 10.48
C LEU A 119 -5.17 19.83 11.87
N PHE A 120 -4.66 19.17 12.91
CA PHE A 120 -4.60 19.76 14.25
C PHE A 120 -3.70 21.00 14.31
N ALA A 121 -2.56 20.97 13.61
CA ALA A 121 -1.67 22.13 13.53
C ALA A 121 -2.34 23.32 12.81
N LEU A 122 -3.08 23.08 11.72
CA LEU A 122 -3.83 24.11 11.00
C LEU A 122 -4.96 24.69 11.86
N ILE A 123 -5.72 23.85 12.56
CA ILE A 123 -6.76 24.30 13.49
C ILE A 123 -6.13 25.14 14.61
N GLY A 124 -5.04 24.65 15.21
CA GLY A 124 -4.30 25.38 16.25
C GLY A 124 -3.78 26.72 15.77
N ALA A 125 -3.20 26.78 14.57
CA ALA A 125 -2.71 28.02 13.96
C ALA A 125 -3.85 29.00 13.64
N LEU A 126 -4.97 28.52 13.11
CA LEU A 126 -6.18 29.33 12.89
C LEU A 126 -6.72 29.90 14.19
N LEU A 127 -6.85 29.08 15.23
CA LEU A 127 -7.29 29.50 16.57
C LEU A 127 -6.32 30.51 17.19
N TYR A 128 -5.01 30.32 17.00
CA TYR A 128 -3.98 31.25 17.47
C TYR A 128 -4.08 32.61 16.77
N MET A 129 -4.16 32.64 15.42
CA MET A 129 -4.33 33.89 14.67
C MET A 129 -5.67 34.59 14.93
N ARG A 130 -6.75 33.83 15.18
CA ARG A 130 -8.10 34.36 15.48
C ARG A 130 -8.35 34.60 16.96
N ARG A 131 -7.35 34.47 17.85
CA ARG A 131 -7.50 34.60 19.30
C ARG A 131 -8.11 35.93 19.77
N ASN A 132 -8.00 36.99 18.98
CA ASN A 132 -8.56 38.31 19.28
C ASN A 132 -10.02 38.50 18.83
N ASN A 133 -10.61 37.53 18.11
CA ASN A 133 -11.95 37.64 17.52
C ASN A 133 -12.73 36.32 17.71
N LEU A 134 -12.86 35.90 18.98
CA LEU A 134 -13.48 34.65 19.44
C LEU A 134 -15.01 34.59 19.24
N ASP A 135 -15.62 35.64 18.68
CA ASP A 135 -17.06 35.71 18.44
C ASP A 135 -17.58 34.61 17.50
N PHE A 136 -16.74 34.10 16.58
CA PHE A 136 -17.14 33.06 15.64
C PHE A 136 -17.35 31.66 16.27
N LEU A 137 -16.57 31.30 17.30
CA LEU A 137 -16.70 30.02 18.03
C LEU A 137 -17.90 30.02 18.97
N TYR A 138 -18.27 31.19 19.48
CA TYR A 138 -19.46 31.35 20.32
C TYR A 138 -20.74 31.55 19.51
N ASN A 139 -20.61 31.93 18.24
CA ASN A 139 -21.76 32.14 17.36
C ASN A 139 -22.40 30.81 16.93
N ARG A 140 -23.70 30.65 17.24
CA ARG A 140 -24.49 29.44 17.02
C ARG A 140 -24.66 29.09 15.53
N THR A 141 -24.58 30.08 14.64
CA THR A 141 -24.69 29.89 13.19
C THR A 141 -23.46 29.19 12.59
N SER A 142 -22.28 29.39 13.16
CA SER A 142 -21.03 28.74 12.74
C SER A 142 -21.07 27.23 12.98
N TRP A 143 -21.59 26.82 14.14
CA TRP A 143 -21.83 25.41 14.46
C TRP A 143 -22.93 24.79 13.60
N GLY A 144 -23.98 25.55 13.26
CA GLY A 144 -25.00 25.12 12.31
C GLY A 144 -24.45 24.86 10.91
N LEU A 145 -23.60 25.75 10.39
CA LEU A 145 -22.91 25.59 9.10
C LEU A 145 -21.90 24.44 9.11
N ALA A 146 -21.11 24.29 10.19
CA ALA A 146 -20.18 23.18 10.34
C ALA A 146 -20.90 21.83 10.40
N ALA A 147 -22.06 21.77 11.07
CA ALA A 147 -22.90 20.57 11.11
C ALA A 147 -23.48 20.23 9.74
N LEU A 148 -23.94 21.21 8.97
CA LEU A 148 -24.43 21.04 7.59
C LEU A 148 -23.33 20.56 6.63
N VAL A 149 -22.13 21.15 6.70
CA VAL A 149 -20.98 20.75 5.87
C VAL A 149 -20.47 19.37 6.26
N GLY A 150 -20.42 19.05 7.56
CA GLY A 150 -20.06 17.72 8.05
C GLY A 150 -21.07 16.62 7.69
N SER A 151 -22.35 16.96 7.61
CA SER A 151 -23.42 16.02 7.21
C SER A 151 -23.56 15.87 5.69
N GLY A 152 -23.04 16.82 4.89
CA GLY A 152 -22.91 16.69 3.45
C GLY A 152 -21.97 15.57 2.98
N GLY A 153 -21.15 15.00 3.89
CA GLY A 153 -20.24 13.88 3.60
C GLY A 153 -20.72 12.50 4.06
N THR A 154 -21.88 12.38 4.71
CA THR A 154 -22.30 11.09 5.29
C THR A 154 -23.81 10.85 5.14
N TYR A 155 -24.24 10.55 3.91
CA TYR A 155 -25.55 9.94 3.60
C TYR A 155 -25.71 8.49 4.14
N HIS A 156 -25.02 8.09 5.22
CA HIS A 156 -25.08 6.71 5.70
C HIS A 156 -25.00 6.49 7.22
N SER A 157 -25.36 7.46 8.06
CA SER A 157 -25.59 7.13 9.48
C SER A 157 -26.59 8.05 10.18
N SER A 158 -27.84 7.97 9.71
CA SER A 158 -29.00 8.74 10.22
C SER A 158 -29.48 8.36 11.64
N ARG A 159 -28.62 7.82 12.52
CA ARG A 159 -29.03 7.40 13.87
C ARG A 159 -28.25 7.99 15.03
N PHE A 160 -27.13 8.68 14.80
CA PHE A 160 -26.34 9.25 15.91
C PHE A 160 -26.79 10.64 16.36
N ILE A 161 -27.44 11.42 15.48
CA ILE A 161 -27.84 12.81 15.78
C ILE A 161 -29.05 12.87 16.72
N HIS A 162 -29.91 11.85 16.75
CA HIS A 162 -31.13 11.85 17.57
C HIS A 162 -30.86 11.67 19.08
N LEU A 163 -29.66 11.22 19.47
CA LEU A 163 -29.28 11.01 20.88
C LEU A 163 -28.69 12.27 21.54
N LEU A 164 -28.20 13.24 20.77
CA LEU A 164 -27.62 14.47 21.32
C LEU A 164 -28.67 15.56 21.60
N LEU A 165 -29.83 15.54 20.91
CA LEU A 165 -30.90 16.51 21.13
C LEU A 165 -31.77 16.23 22.37
N LEU A 166 -31.74 15.03 22.94
CA LEU A 166 -32.52 14.68 24.15
C LEU A 166 -31.80 15.02 25.47
N LYS A 167 -30.53 15.45 25.43
CA LYS A 167 -29.77 15.78 26.65
C LYS A 167 -29.81 17.27 27.02
N TYR A 168 -30.63 18.06 26.32
CA TYR A 168 -30.76 19.50 26.51
C TYR A 168 -32.25 19.95 26.49
N ASN A 169 -33.11 19.16 27.13
CA ASN A 169 -34.39 19.63 27.66
C ASN A 169 -34.58 19.06 29.06
#